data_AF-A0A7G2RQT9-F1
#
_entry.id   AF-A0A7G2RQT9-F1
#
_cell.length_a   1.000
_cell.length_b   1.000
_cell.length_c   1.000
_cell.angle_alpha   90.00
_cell.angle_beta   90.00
_cell.angle_gamma   90.00
#
_symmetry.space_group_name_H-M   'P 1'
#
loop_
_entity.id
_entity.type
_entity.pdbx_description
1 polymer ?
#
loop_
_entity_poly.entity_id
_entity_poly.type
_entity_poly.pdbx_seq_one_letter_code
_entity_poly.pdbx_strand_id
1 'polypeptide(L)'
;MAIKKTTRPRPKPSKVYYQPTQPAMRRMQDALHRYDDVVSEVEGRWGVDRLVWLVGGDLRDRFEKQMDRLNAAIDKCDPSIEHEVDVTLRGVAALEAAAIASGAKPLSGDYVEGRMPDGRVIAITATGYEAGKVKRDNREMVVYSADEVGRIIEGLNKEAPVVDAIKNAFAGAEVQSVKPVKYDLDDEIPF
;
A
#
# COMPACT_ATOMS: atom_id res chain seq x y z
N MET A 1 22.04 62.85 40.49
CA MET A 1 21.94 61.38 40.61
C MET A 1 21.08 60.85 39.47
N ALA A 2 21.64 60.07 38.55
CA ALA A 2 20.91 59.56 37.38
C ALA A 2 20.19 58.25 37.73
N ILE A 3 18.86 58.22 37.57
CA ILE A 3 18.01 57.05 37.84
C ILE A 3 18.20 56.05 36.69
N LYS A 4 18.86 54.92 36.96
CA LYS A 4 18.96 53.79 36.02
C LYS A 4 17.56 53.22 35.80
N LYS A 5 17.04 53.31 34.57
CA LYS A 5 15.82 52.61 34.14
C LYS A 5 16.11 51.10 34.05
N THR A 6 15.57 50.35 35.00
CA THR A 6 15.61 48.89 34.99
C THR A 6 14.64 48.36 33.94
N THR A 7 15.16 47.87 32.81
CA THR A 7 14.36 47.20 31.79
C THR A 7 13.87 45.86 32.33
N ARG A 8 12.56 45.72 32.58
CA ARG A 8 11.96 44.43 32.94
C ARG A 8 12.13 43.45 31.78
N PRO A 9 12.57 42.20 32.04
CA PRO A 9 12.67 41.19 31.00
C PRO A 9 11.26 40.89 30.45
N ARG A 10 11.14 40.81 29.12
CA ARG A 10 9.88 40.43 28.47
C ARG A 10 9.48 39.04 28.95
N PRO A 11 8.23 38.81 29.38
CA PRO A 11 7.78 37.48 29.75
C PRO A 11 7.96 36.55 28.55
N LYS A 12 8.61 35.41 28.77
CA LYS A 12 8.69 34.36 27.75
C LYS A 12 7.26 33.95 27.44
N PRO A 13 6.83 33.94 26.16
CA PRO A 13 5.49 33.48 25.83
C PRO A 13 5.33 32.08 26.41
N SER A 14 4.29 31.89 27.22
CA SER A 14 3.90 30.57 27.70
C SER A 14 3.62 29.69 26.48
N LYS A 15 3.88 28.38 26.59
CA LYS A 15 3.45 27.37 25.61
C LYS A 15 1.91 27.33 25.59
N VAL A 16 1.30 28.36 25.03
CA VAL A 16 -0.07 28.30 24.53
C VAL A 16 0.02 27.41 23.30
N TYR A 17 -0.83 26.39 23.23
CA TYR A 17 -1.05 25.64 22.00
C TYR A 17 -1.37 26.66 20.90
N TYR A 18 -0.37 27.01 20.10
CA TYR A 18 -0.53 27.94 19.01
C TYR A 18 -1.27 27.17 17.92
N GLN A 19 -2.58 27.37 17.83
CA GLN A 19 -3.28 26.97 16.61
C GLN A 19 -2.62 27.73 15.45
N PRO A 20 -2.11 27.03 14.43
CA PRO A 20 -1.45 27.68 13.32
C PRO A 20 -2.38 28.73 12.70
N THR A 21 -1.82 29.84 12.21
CA THR A 21 -2.60 30.82 11.45
C THR A 21 -3.15 30.17 10.18
N GLN A 22 -4.26 30.69 9.66
CA GLN A 22 -4.86 30.20 8.41
C GLN A 22 -3.85 30.07 7.24
N PRO A 23 -2.93 31.05 7.02
CA PRO A 23 -1.89 30.88 6.01
C PRO A 23 -0.87 29.77 6.33
N ALA A 24 -0.57 29.53 7.61
CA ALA A 24 0.33 28.44 7.99
C ALA A 24 -0.34 27.07 7.78
N MET A 25 -1.61 26.92 8.13
CA MET A 25 -2.38 25.70 7.85
C MET A 25 -2.41 25.37 6.36
N ARG A 26 -2.60 26.38 5.49
CA ARG A 26 -2.57 26.20 4.04
C ARG A 26 -1.22 25.65 3.56
N ARG A 27 -0.10 26.21 4.02
CA ARG A 27 1.22 25.69 3.65
C ARG A 27 1.47 24.27 4.13
N MET A 28 1.02 23.92 5.33
CA MET A 28 1.09 22.53 5.84
C MET A 28 0.30 21.59 4.94
N GLN A 29 -0.92 21.98 4.55
CA GLN A 29 -1.74 21.20 3.64
C GLN A 29 -1.11 21.06 2.25
N ASP A 30 -0.58 22.15 1.69
CA ASP A 30 0.12 22.13 0.39
C ASP A 30 1.35 21.21 0.44
N ALA A 31 2.08 21.20 1.56
CA ALA A 31 3.20 20.29 1.76
C ALA A 31 2.75 18.81 1.78
N LEU A 32 1.64 18.49 2.44
CA LEU A 32 1.08 17.13 2.47
C LEU A 32 0.56 16.69 1.10
N HIS A 33 -0.11 17.57 0.35
CA HIS A 33 -0.51 17.25 -1.03
C HIS A 33 0.71 16.93 -1.91
N ARG A 34 1.79 17.71 -1.79
CA ARG A 34 3.05 17.40 -2.49
C ARG A 34 3.64 16.06 -2.07
N TYR A 35 3.54 15.70 -0.79
CA TYR A 35 3.96 14.38 -0.32
C TYR A 35 3.14 13.28 -1.02
N ASP A 36 1.82 13.39 -1.00
CA ASP A 36 0.91 12.42 -1.60
C ASP A 36 1.16 12.26 -3.10
N ASP A 37 1.35 13.36 -3.84
CA ASP A 37 1.64 13.34 -5.27
C ASP A 37 2.92 12.56 -5.58
N VAL A 38 4.01 12.89 -4.89
CA VAL A 38 5.33 12.27 -5.14
C VAL A 38 5.33 10.81 -4.72
N VAL A 39 4.76 10.47 -3.55
CA VAL A 39 4.70 9.09 -3.08
C VAL A 39 3.80 8.26 -3.99
N SER A 40 2.64 8.78 -4.41
CA SER A 40 1.75 8.11 -5.35
C SER A 40 2.45 7.81 -6.69
N GLU A 41 3.29 8.71 -7.17
CA GLU A 41 4.08 8.50 -8.39
C GLU A 41 5.09 7.35 -8.21
N VAL A 42 5.82 7.35 -7.08
CA VAL A 42 6.81 6.32 -6.74
C VAL A 42 6.14 4.96 -6.54
N GLU A 43 5.04 4.89 -5.79
CA GLU A 43 4.26 3.68 -5.58
C GLU A 43 3.60 3.19 -6.88
N GLY A 44 3.24 4.11 -7.77
CA GLY A 44 2.79 3.78 -9.12
C GLY A 44 3.83 2.99 -9.91
N ARG A 45 5.12 3.33 -9.75
CA ARG A 45 6.25 2.63 -10.39
C ARG A 45 6.67 1.37 -9.67
N TRP A 46 6.71 1.38 -8.34
CA TRP A 46 7.36 0.33 -7.54
C TRP A 46 6.41 -0.61 -6.83
N GLY A 47 5.13 -0.27 -6.72
CA GLY A 47 4.14 -0.94 -5.88
C GLY A 47 3.98 -0.25 -4.54
N VAL A 48 2.73 -0.16 -4.08
CA VAL A 48 2.34 0.42 -2.79
C VAL A 48 3.07 -0.31 -1.67
N ASP A 49 3.68 0.44 -0.76
CA ASP A 49 4.46 -0.07 0.38
C ASP A 49 5.59 -1.07 0.02
N ARG A 50 5.99 -1.19 -1.25
CA ARG A 50 6.98 -2.21 -1.67
C ARG A 50 8.42 -1.81 -1.37
N LEU A 51 8.77 -0.53 -1.56
CA LEU A 51 10.17 -0.07 -1.54
C LEU A 51 10.89 -0.37 -0.21
N VAL A 52 10.19 -0.20 0.92
CA VAL A 52 10.75 -0.49 2.25
C VAL A 52 11.18 -1.95 2.38
N TRP A 53 10.51 -2.88 1.70
CA TRP A 53 10.83 -4.31 1.73
C TRP A 53 12.00 -4.70 0.82
N LEU A 54 12.33 -3.87 -0.18
CA LEU A 54 13.42 -4.11 -1.14
C LEU A 54 14.79 -3.63 -0.64
N VAL A 55 14.81 -2.86 0.45
CA VAL A 55 16.04 -2.33 1.06
C VAL A 55 16.44 -3.13 2.30
N GLY A 56 17.71 -2.99 2.71
CA GLY A 56 18.22 -3.58 3.94
C GLY A 56 17.61 -2.97 5.22
N GLY A 57 17.64 -3.75 6.33
CA GLY A 57 16.98 -3.40 7.59
C GLY A 57 17.36 -2.04 8.18
N ASP A 58 18.64 -1.66 8.16
CA ASP A 58 19.07 -0.36 8.71
C ASP A 58 18.40 0.84 8.03
N LEU A 59 18.27 0.82 6.70
CA LEU A 59 17.65 1.92 5.97
C LEU A 59 16.13 1.95 6.21
N ARG A 60 15.51 0.77 6.28
CA ARG A 60 14.09 0.62 6.64
C ARG A 60 13.81 1.22 8.02
N ASP A 61 14.55 0.81 9.04
CA ASP A 61 14.36 1.28 10.43
C ASP A 61 14.53 2.79 10.55
N ARG A 62 15.46 3.38 9.79
CA ARG A 62 15.64 4.84 9.73
C ARG A 62 14.46 5.54 9.05
N PHE A 63 13.92 4.95 7.99
CA PHE A 63 12.76 5.48 7.30
C PHE A 63 11.49 5.39 8.16
N GLU A 64 11.26 4.27 8.86
CA GLU A 64 10.15 4.11 9.80
C GLU A 64 10.18 5.17 10.90
N LYS A 65 11.35 5.42 11.51
CA LYS A 65 11.53 6.50 12.49
C LYS A 65 11.23 7.89 11.92
N GLN A 66 11.45 8.09 10.62
CA GLN A 66 11.10 9.35 9.96
C GLN A 66 9.59 9.46 9.73
N MET A 67 8.92 8.37 9.36
CA MET A 67 7.46 8.32 9.28
C MET A 67 6.80 8.60 10.62
N ASP A 68 7.33 8.07 11.73
CA ASP A 68 6.86 8.37 13.09
C ASP A 68 6.91 9.87 13.39
N ARG A 69 7.95 10.57 12.94
CA ARG A 69 8.09 12.03 13.14
C ARG A 69 7.08 12.81 12.33
N LEU A 70 6.91 12.45 11.05
CA LEU A 70 5.91 13.09 10.19
C LEU A 70 4.50 12.89 10.75
N ASN A 71 4.14 11.66 11.13
CA ASN A 71 2.83 11.35 11.73
C ASN A 71 2.62 12.12 13.04
N ALA A 72 3.62 12.16 13.92
CA ALA A 72 3.53 12.92 15.16
C ALA A 72 3.40 14.44 14.94
N ALA A 73 3.94 14.97 13.84
CA ALA A 73 3.76 16.37 13.45
C ALA A 73 2.33 16.61 12.93
N ILE A 74 1.81 15.71 12.09
CA ILE A 74 0.44 15.76 11.57
C ILE A 74 -0.58 15.71 12.72
N ASP A 75 -0.46 14.74 13.63
CA ASP A 75 -1.38 14.55 14.76
C ASP A 75 -1.51 15.80 15.65
N LYS A 76 -0.43 16.57 15.75
CA LYS A 76 -0.35 17.78 16.59
C LYS A 76 -0.62 19.06 15.81
N CYS A 77 -0.84 18.98 14.50
CA CYS A 77 -0.83 20.12 13.59
C CYS A 77 0.41 21.01 13.80
N ASP A 78 1.57 20.38 13.98
CA ASP A 78 2.80 21.05 14.34
C ASP A 78 3.39 21.83 13.15
N PRO A 79 3.94 23.04 13.35
CA PRO A 79 4.63 23.78 12.29
C PRO A 79 5.78 23.05 11.59
N SER A 80 6.30 21.96 12.17
CA SER A 80 7.33 21.13 11.56
C SER A 80 6.86 20.27 10.39
N ILE A 81 5.54 20.15 10.09
CA ILE A 81 5.02 19.34 8.98
C ILE A 81 5.73 19.64 7.65
N GLU A 82 5.92 20.93 7.31
CA GLU A 82 6.60 21.32 6.06
C GLU A 82 8.02 20.72 5.98
N HIS A 83 8.75 20.76 7.10
CA HIS A 83 10.11 20.21 7.22
C HIS A 83 10.12 18.69 7.19
N GLU A 84 9.24 18.04 7.95
CA GLU A 84 9.19 16.58 8.03
C GLU A 84 8.81 15.98 6.68
N VAL A 85 7.92 16.62 5.91
CA VAL A 85 7.65 16.21 4.51
C VAL A 85 8.92 16.26 3.66
N ASP A 86 9.71 17.34 3.70
CA ASP A 86 10.96 17.45 2.92
C ASP A 86 12.00 16.39 3.32
N VAL A 87 12.06 16.02 4.60
CA VAL A 87 12.94 14.95 5.08
C VAL A 87 12.41 13.59 4.60
N THR A 88 11.11 13.33 4.70
CA THR A 88 10.51 12.06 4.27
C THR A 88 10.64 11.86 2.76
N LEU A 89 10.45 12.88 1.93
CA LEU A 89 10.64 12.79 0.47
C LEU A 89 12.09 12.44 0.09
N ARG A 90 13.08 12.96 0.83
CA ARG A 90 14.48 12.52 0.67
C ARG A 90 14.67 11.07 1.10
N GLY A 91 13.95 10.62 2.13
CA GLY A 91 13.90 9.21 2.54
C GLY A 91 13.35 8.32 1.43
N VAL A 92 12.23 8.70 0.81
CA VAL A 92 11.63 7.96 -0.33
C VAL A 92 12.61 7.84 -1.49
N ALA A 93 13.27 8.93 -1.88
CA ALA A 93 14.30 8.91 -2.92
C ALA A 93 15.49 8.01 -2.55
N ALA A 94 15.90 7.99 -1.27
CA ALA A 94 16.96 7.11 -0.79
C ALA A 94 16.56 5.63 -0.83
N LEU A 95 15.30 5.30 -0.53
CA LEU A 95 14.77 3.94 -0.66
C LEU A 95 14.79 3.48 -2.12
N GLU A 96 14.30 4.31 -3.04
CA GLU A 96 14.31 4.00 -4.47
C GLU A 96 15.74 3.79 -4.99
N ALA A 97 16.68 4.68 -4.64
CA ALA A 97 18.08 4.55 -5.02
C ALA A 97 18.73 3.27 -4.46
N ALA A 98 18.44 2.91 -3.20
CA ALA A 98 18.94 1.69 -2.59
C ALA A 98 18.35 0.43 -3.22
N ALA A 99 17.07 0.44 -3.58
CA ALA A 99 16.42 -0.66 -4.28
C ALA A 99 17.01 -0.87 -5.69
N ILE A 100 17.28 0.22 -6.42
CA ILE A 100 17.98 0.15 -7.71
C ILE A 100 19.40 -0.41 -7.52
N ALA A 101 20.13 0.07 -6.52
CA ALA A 101 21.49 -0.39 -6.23
C ALA A 101 21.55 -1.88 -5.83
N SER A 102 20.50 -2.42 -5.22
CA SER A 102 20.37 -3.85 -4.91
C SER A 102 19.91 -4.71 -6.10
N GLY A 103 19.67 -4.11 -7.27
CA GLY A 103 19.23 -4.79 -8.48
C GLY A 103 17.73 -5.06 -8.54
N ALA A 104 16.94 -4.49 -7.62
CA ALA A 104 15.50 -4.56 -7.70
C ALA A 104 14.97 -3.78 -8.92
N LYS A 105 13.84 -4.23 -9.45
CA LYS A 105 13.20 -3.63 -10.64
C LYS A 105 11.84 -3.02 -10.27
N PRO A 106 11.44 -1.92 -10.94
CA PRO A 106 10.07 -1.43 -10.92
C PRO A 106 9.07 -2.50 -11.35
N LEU A 107 7.79 -2.25 -11.09
CA LEU A 107 6.70 -3.14 -11.52
C LEU A 107 6.75 -3.34 -13.03
N SER A 108 6.74 -4.59 -13.48
CA SER A 108 6.77 -4.88 -14.91
C SER A 108 5.41 -4.62 -15.55
N GLY A 109 4.32 -4.88 -14.82
CA GLY A 109 2.97 -4.94 -15.38
C GLY A 109 2.71 -6.24 -16.14
N ASP A 110 3.52 -7.28 -15.93
CA ASP A 110 3.31 -8.58 -16.58
C ASP A 110 2.14 -9.34 -15.93
N TYR A 111 1.35 -10.01 -16.76
CA TYR A 111 0.25 -10.86 -16.35
C TYR A 111 0.04 -11.99 -17.35
N VAL A 112 -0.64 -13.05 -16.91
CA VAL A 112 -1.23 -14.06 -17.78
C VAL A 112 -2.74 -13.87 -17.81
N GLU A 113 -3.37 -14.08 -18.95
CA GLU A 113 -4.82 -13.88 -19.09
C GLU A 113 -5.59 -15.15 -19.45
N GLY A 114 -6.89 -15.15 -19.11
CA GLY A 114 -7.82 -16.22 -19.45
C GLY A 114 -9.22 -15.68 -19.72
N ARG A 115 -10.00 -16.42 -20.50
CA ARG A 115 -11.42 -16.07 -20.73
C ARG A 115 -12.28 -16.63 -19.61
N MET A 116 -13.16 -15.78 -19.09
CA MET A 116 -14.20 -16.18 -18.15
C MET A 116 -15.45 -16.67 -18.91
N PRO A 117 -16.24 -17.60 -18.34
CA PRO A 117 -17.47 -18.10 -18.98
C PRO A 117 -18.51 -17.04 -19.30
N ASP A 118 -18.49 -15.91 -18.59
CA ASP A 118 -19.39 -14.77 -18.78
C ASP A 118 -18.88 -13.76 -19.84
N GLY A 119 -17.79 -14.08 -20.54
CA GLY A 119 -17.20 -13.25 -21.58
C GLY A 119 -16.19 -12.21 -21.10
N ARG A 120 -15.97 -12.06 -19.79
CA ARG A 120 -14.91 -11.21 -19.25
C ARG A 120 -13.53 -11.86 -19.44
N VAL A 121 -12.48 -11.06 -19.26
CA VAL A 121 -11.09 -11.53 -19.24
C VAL A 121 -10.55 -11.40 -17.82
N ILE A 122 -10.02 -12.51 -17.30
CA ILE A 122 -9.25 -12.52 -16.06
C ILE A 122 -7.77 -12.29 -16.40
N ALA A 123 -7.09 -11.46 -15.62
CA ALA A 123 -5.64 -11.33 -15.63
C ALA A 123 -5.09 -11.79 -14.27
N ILE A 124 -4.05 -12.62 -14.29
CA ILE A 124 -3.38 -13.14 -13.10
C ILE A 124 -1.95 -12.60 -13.08
N THR A 125 -1.63 -11.82 -12.05
CA THR A 125 -0.28 -11.30 -11.82
C THR A 125 0.52 -12.23 -10.90
N ALA A 126 1.84 -12.21 -11.05
CA ALA A 126 2.73 -13.04 -10.22
C ALA A 126 2.69 -12.64 -8.72
N THR A 127 2.49 -11.35 -8.43
CA THR A 127 2.41 -10.83 -7.05
C THR A 127 1.30 -9.79 -6.92
N GLY A 128 0.85 -9.53 -5.69
CA GLY A 128 -0.14 -8.49 -5.39
C GLY A 128 0.31 -7.07 -5.80
N TYR A 129 1.62 -6.79 -5.80
CA TYR A 129 2.14 -5.47 -6.16
C TYR A 129 1.88 -5.08 -7.62
N GLU A 130 1.86 -6.06 -8.52
CA GLU A 130 1.63 -5.85 -9.96
C GLU A 130 0.15 -5.59 -10.28
N ALA A 131 -0.77 -6.10 -9.45
CA ALA A 131 -2.21 -6.09 -9.74
C ALA A 131 -2.76 -4.67 -9.96
N GLY A 132 -2.31 -3.71 -9.13
CA GLY A 132 -2.73 -2.31 -9.25
C GLY A 132 -2.29 -1.66 -10.58
N LYS A 133 -1.06 -1.94 -11.03
CA LYS A 133 -0.56 -1.45 -12.33
C LYS A 133 -1.34 -2.06 -13.48
N VAL A 134 -1.47 -3.39 -13.50
CA VAL A 134 -2.20 -4.12 -14.56
C VAL A 134 -3.65 -3.66 -14.65
N LYS A 135 -4.34 -3.42 -13.52
CA LYS A 135 -5.72 -2.93 -13.52
C LYS A 135 -5.87 -1.52 -14.06
N ARG A 136 -4.92 -0.62 -13.79
CA ARG A 136 -4.94 0.75 -14.33
C ARG A 136 -4.78 0.74 -15.85
N ASP A 137 -3.88 -0.10 -16.35
CA ASP A 137 -3.58 -0.22 -17.77
C ASP A 137 -4.67 -1.01 -18.53
N ASN A 138 -5.38 -1.93 -17.85
CA ASN A 138 -6.41 -2.80 -18.41
C ASN A 138 -7.72 -2.73 -17.62
N ARG A 139 -8.43 -1.59 -17.74
CA ARG A 139 -9.62 -1.29 -16.91
C ARG A 139 -10.76 -2.29 -17.02
N GLU A 140 -10.92 -2.95 -18.16
CA GLU A 140 -11.99 -3.92 -18.40
C GLU A 140 -11.69 -5.32 -17.84
N MET A 141 -10.41 -5.64 -17.55
CA MET A 141 -10.03 -6.95 -17.03
C MET A 141 -10.35 -7.09 -15.54
N VAL A 142 -10.64 -8.31 -15.12
CA VAL A 142 -10.71 -8.69 -13.70
C VAL A 142 -9.31 -9.15 -13.30
N VAL A 143 -8.63 -8.40 -12.45
CA VAL A 143 -7.23 -8.66 -12.10
C VAL A 143 -7.15 -9.32 -10.73
N TYR A 144 -6.44 -10.43 -10.66
CA TYR A 144 -6.06 -11.10 -9.42
C TYR A 144 -4.55 -11.32 -9.39
N SER A 145 -3.98 -11.41 -8.21
CA SER A 145 -2.66 -12.01 -8.00
C SER A 145 -2.76 -13.52 -7.82
N ALA A 146 -1.66 -14.23 -8.06
CA ALA A 146 -1.56 -15.66 -7.78
C ALA A 146 -1.97 -16.01 -6.33
N ASP A 147 -1.61 -15.17 -5.36
CA ASP A 147 -1.99 -15.37 -3.95
C ASP A 147 -3.50 -15.21 -3.72
N GLU A 148 -4.17 -14.29 -4.40
CA GLU A 148 -5.64 -14.16 -4.32
C GLU A 148 -6.34 -15.35 -4.93
N VAL A 149 -5.86 -15.85 -6.07
CA VAL A 149 -6.36 -17.10 -6.68
C VAL A 149 -6.16 -18.27 -5.72
N GLY A 150 -5.00 -18.37 -5.06
CA GLY A 150 -4.73 -19.38 -4.04
C GLY A 150 -5.73 -19.34 -2.88
N ARG A 151 -6.02 -18.15 -2.33
CA ARG A 151 -7.02 -17.98 -1.26
C ARG A 151 -8.44 -18.36 -1.70
N ILE A 152 -8.80 -18.08 -2.95
CA ILE A 152 -10.09 -18.49 -3.51
C ILE A 152 -10.17 -20.02 -3.61
N ILE A 153 -9.11 -20.66 -4.10
CA ILE A 153 -9.03 -22.13 -4.20
C ILE A 153 -9.10 -22.77 -2.80
N GLU A 154 -8.36 -22.24 -1.82
CA GLU A 154 -8.41 -22.70 -0.43
C GLU A 154 -9.84 -22.62 0.12
N GLY A 155 -10.54 -21.49 -0.11
CA GLY A 155 -11.92 -21.31 0.30
C GLY A 155 -12.88 -22.34 -0.32
N LEU A 156 -12.71 -22.64 -1.61
CA LEU A 156 -13.53 -23.65 -2.32
C LEU A 156 -13.27 -25.08 -1.82
N ASN A 157 -12.03 -25.39 -1.43
CA ASN A 157 -11.64 -26.73 -0.99
C ASN A 157 -11.85 -26.96 0.51
N LYS A 158 -12.22 -25.94 1.28
CA LYS A 158 -12.30 -25.99 2.76
C LYS A 158 -13.26 -27.06 3.27
N GLU A 159 -14.40 -27.25 2.60
CA GLU A 159 -15.42 -28.23 3.00
C GLU A 159 -15.15 -29.64 2.41
N ALA A 160 -14.50 -29.70 1.24
CA ALA A 160 -14.13 -30.97 0.60
C ALA A 160 -12.91 -30.80 -0.32
N PRO A 161 -11.71 -31.30 0.06
CA PRO A 161 -10.47 -31.12 -0.71
C PRO A 161 -10.36 -32.06 -1.92
N VAL A 162 -11.48 -32.38 -2.56
CA VAL A 162 -11.55 -33.36 -3.67
C VAL A 162 -10.77 -32.88 -4.89
N VAL A 163 -10.81 -31.58 -5.19
CA VAL A 163 -10.11 -31.00 -6.34
C VAL A 163 -8.60 -31.14 -6.18
N ASP A 164 -8.05 -30.83 -5.00
CA ASP A 164 -6.62 -30.95 -4.74
C ASP A 164 -6.15 -32.41 -4.78
N ALA A 165 -6.95 -33.33 -4.22
CA ALA A 165 -6.65 -34.75 -4.31
C ALA A 165 -6.56 -35.24 -5.77
N ILE A 166 -7.47 -34.80 -6.64
CA ILE A 166 -7.46 -35.14 -8.07
C ILE A 166 -6.24 -34.53 -8.78
N LYS A 167 -5.94 -33.25 -8.53
CA LYS A 167 -4.78 -32.56 -9.12
C LYS A 167 -3.46 -33.20 -8.70
N ASN A 168 -3.36 -33.70 -7.47
CA ASN A 168 -2.19 -34.42 -6.97
C ASN A 168 -2.07 -35.84 -7.55
N ALA A 169 -3.19 -36.53 -7.76
CA ALA A 169 -3.19 -37.88 -8.31
C ALA A 169 -2.95 -37.92 -9.83
N PHE A 170 -3.40 -36.89 -10.56
CA PHE A 170 -3.38 -36.89 -12.03
C PHE A 170 -2.77 -35.60 -12.59
N ALA A 171 -1.51 -35.69 -13.05
CA ALA A 171 -0.82 -34.59 -13.71
C ALA A 171 -1.58 -34.15 -14.98
N GLY A 172 -1.79 -32.84 -15.12
CA GLY A 172 -2.55 -32.27 -16.25
C GLY A 172 -4.06 -32.38 -16.11
N ALA A 173 -4.61 -32.83 -14.97
CA ALA A 173 -6.04 -32.73 -14.71
C ALA A 173 -6.50 -31.26 -14.79
N GLU A 174 -7.67 -31.01 -15.36
CA GLU A 174 -8.22 -29.66 -15.60
C GLU A 174 -9.59 -29.50 -14.95
N VAL A 175 -9.87 -28.30 -14.44
CA VAL A 175 -11.22 -27.95 -13.98
C VAL A 175 -11.98 -27.38 -15.18
N GLN A 176 -12.95 -28.12 -15.70
CA GLN A 176 -13.73 -27.69 -16.86
C GLN A 176 -14.96 -26.84 -16.50
N SER A 177 -15.58 -27.11 -15.35
CA SER A 177 -16.74 -26.35 -14.87
C SER A 177 -16.91 -26.49 -13.36
N VAL A 178 -17.38 -25.42 -12.70
CA VAL A 178 -17.86 -25.45 -11.32
C VAL A 178 -19.35 -25.14 -11.35
N LYS A 179 -20.18 -26.00 -10.76
CA LYS A 179 -21.64 -25.86 -10.74
C LYS A 179 -22.12 -25.72 -9.30
N PRO A 180 -23.07 -24.80 -9.02
CA PRO A 180 -23.72 -24.78 -7.72
C PRO A 180 -24.50 -26.08 -7.51
N VAL A 181 -24.48 -26.58 -6.27
CA VAL A 181 -25.36 -27.68 -5.88
C VAL A 181 -26.80 -27.15 -5.88
N LYS A 182 -27.65 -27.73 -6.72
CA LYS A 182 -29.04 -27.26 -6.94
C LYS A 182 -30.02 -27.69 -5.85
N TYR A 183 -29.64 -28.65 -5.03
CA TYR A 183 -30.50 -29.30 -4.05
C TYR A 183 -29.89 -29.14 -2.66
N ASP A 184 -30.75 -28.99 -1.67
CA ASP A 184 -30.34 -29.20 -0.28
C ASP A 184 -30.00 -30.68 -0.15
N LEU A 185 -28.72 -31.02 0.04
CA LEU A 185 -28.30 -32.43 0.13
C LEU A 185 -28.72 -33.07 1.45
N ASP A 186 -29.28 -32.28 2.36
CA ASP A 186 -29.85 -32.69 3.64
C ASP A 186 -31.38 -32.90 3.59
N ASP A 187 -31.99 -33.02 2.40
CA ASP A 187 -33.42 -33.32 2.27
C ASP A 187 -33.76 -34.77 2.65
N GLU A 188 -34.95 -34.98 3.23
CA GLU A 188 -35.41 -36.34 3.57
C GLU A 188 -35.59 -37.15 2.29
N ILE A 189 -34.83 -38.25 2.16
CA ILE A 189 -34.94 -39.19 1.05
C ILE A 189 -36.38 -39.74 1.01
N PRO A 190 -37.14 -39.55 -0.07
CA PRO A 190 -38.48 -40.10 -0.19
C PRO A 190 -38.39 -41.63 -0.32
N PHE A 191 -38.97 -42.35 0.65
CA PHE A 191 -39.12 -43.81 0.61
C PHE A 191 -40.32 -44.24 -0.25
#